data_AF-A0AAU9W3Z6-F1
#
_entry.id   AF-A0AAU9W3Z6-F1
#
_cell.length_a   1.000
_cell.length_b   1.000
_cell.length_c   1.000
_cell.angle_alpha   90.00
_cell.angle_beta   90.00
_cell.angle_gamma   90.00
#
_symmetry.space_group_name_H-M   'P 1'
#
loop_
_entity.id
_entity.type
_entity.pdbx_description
1 polymer ?
#
loop_
_entity_poly.entity_id
_entity_poly.type
_entity_poly.pdbx_seq_one_letter_code
_entity_poly.pdbx_strand_id
1 'polypeptide(L)'
;MAFNPAGIEALSELLKPPKDDDSSSDDENFSPKKSAAVNPGSIGPPKKQEKLGGSQVPNSQLAESSDIWSEEEIPEGGQGDDELDPRPAPEYEMIFKQAVTSEDMYLQMSGRNPSSSSCEDLVIKIKLPDTEYSDVNLDVTDTFLDCRTPKYKLGVHLPHPVDSKNGKAQWDKSKNLLTVTVRLVREYDFLTQR
;
A
#
# COMPACT_ATOMS: atom_id res chain seq x y z
N MET A 1 28.23 4.43 -0.48
CA MET A 1 27.59 5.18 -1.57
C MET A 1 28.55 6.25 -2.03
N ALA A 2 29.09 6.15 -3.25
CA ALA A 2 29.97 7.17 -3.81
C ALA A 2 29.11 8.13 -4.64
N PHE A 3 29.10 9.40 -4.27
CA PHE A 3 28.39 10.43 -5.05
C PHE A 3 29.16 10.70 -6.34
N ASN A 4 28.49 10.48 -7.48
CA ASN A 4 29.06 10.75 -8.79
C ASN A 4 29.08 12.28 -9.01
N PRO A 5 30.26 12.91 -9.21
CA PRO A 5 30.36 14.36 -9.39
C PRO A 5 29.51 14.89 -10.55
N ALA A 6 29.35 14.09 -11.61
CA ALA A 6 28.49 14.43 -12.75
C ALA A 6 26.99 14.55 -12.36
N GLY A 7 26.54 13.78 -11.35
CA GLY A 7 25.17 13.88 -10.85
C GLY A 7 24.91 15.15 -10.06
N ILE A 8 25.94 15.67 -9.37
CA ILE A 8 25.86 16.93 -8.62
C ILE A 8 25.79 18.12 -9.60
N GLU A 9 26.56 18.08 -10.69
CA GLU A 9 26.51 19.12 -11.73
C GLU A 9 25.14 19.17 -12.43
N ALA A 10 24.59 18.02 -12.80
CA ALA A 10 23.26 17.95 -13.43
C ALA A 10 22.14 18.50 -12.54
N LEU A 11 22.18 18.22 -11.23
CA LEU A 11 21.24 18.79 -10.25
C LEU A 11 21.40 20.31 -10.13
N SER A 12 22.63 20.82 -10.21
CA SER A 12 22.91 22.25 -10.11
C SER A 12 22.35 23.05 -11.29
N GLU A 13 22.32 22.46 -12.49
CA GLU A 13 21.70 23.07 -13.67
C GLU A 13 20.17 23.06 -13.59
N LEU A 14 19.57 21.98 -13.07
CA LEU A 14 18.12 21.86 -12.95
C LEU A 14 17.52 22.84 -11.92
N LEU A 15 18.25 23.10 -10.83
CA LEU A 15 17.80 23.98 -9.74
C LEU A 15 18.05 25.46 -10.03
N LYS A 16 18.65 25.79 -11.18
CA LYS A 16 18.93 27.17 -11.56
C LYS A 16 17.62 27.82 -12.04
N PRO A 17 17.14 28.90 -11.40
CA PRO A 17 15.93 29.57 -11.85
C PRO A 17 16.13 30.14 -13.26
N PRO A 18 15.09 30.16 -14.12
CA PRO A 18 15.19 30.77 -15.43
C PRO A 18 15.59 32.23 -15.26
N LYS A 19 16.59 32.67 -16.02
CA LYS A 19 16.91 34.08 -16.11
C LYS A 19 15.75 34.76 -16.83
N ASP A 20 15.05 35.63 -16.11
CA ASP A 20 14.16 36.62 -16.69
C ASP A 20 15.03 37.63 -17.46
N ASP A 21 15.32 37.32 -18.72
CA ASP A 21 15.85 38.28 -19.68
C ASP A 21 14.68 38.74 -20.57
N ASP A 22 14.04 39.83 -20.15
CA ASP A 22 13.15 40.65 -20.97
C ASP A 22 13.88 41.07 -22.27
N SER A 23 13.50 40.51 -23.42
CA SER A 23 13.72 41.20 -24.70
C SER A 23 12.80 40.67 -25.81
N SER A 24 11.93 41.57 -26.26
CA SER A 24 11.16 41.52 -27.50
C SER A 24 12.05 41.32 -28.74
N SER A 25 11.68 40.40 -29.63
CA SER A 25 11.75 40.63 -31.09
C SER A 25 10.94 39.58 -31.85
N ASP A 26 9.99 40.11 -32.62
CA ASP A 26 9.20 39.50 -33.68
C ASP A 26 10.12 39.10 -34.86
N ASP A 27 10.05 37.86 -35.35
CA ASP A 27 10.38 37.52 -36.75
C ASP A 27 9.81 36.14 -37.14
N GLU A 28 8.71 36.19 -37.88
CA GLU A 28 8.00 35.09 -38.50
C GLU A 28 8.79 34.51 -39.69
N ASN A 29 9.35 33.30 -39.56
CA ASN A 29 9.89 32.55 -40.70
C ASN A 29 9.16 31.22 -40.91
N PHE A 30 7.96 31.27 -41.50
CA PHE A 30 7.23 30.09 -41.97
C PHE A 30 7.65 29.71 -43.40
N SER A 31 8.52 28.72 -43.53
CA SER A 31 8.71 27.97 -44.78
C SER A 31 7.80 26.72 -44.78
N PRO A 32 6.82 26.58 -45.69
CA PRO A 32 5.91 25.44 -45.66
C PRO A 32 6.58 24.21 -46.29
N LYS A 33 7.18 23.36 -45.45
CA LYS A 33 7.52 21.98 -45.85
C LYS A 33 6.24 21.16 -45.86
N LYS A 34 5.88 20.64 -47.04
CA LYS A 34 4.72 19.77 -47.30
C LYS A 34 4.66 18.65 -46.26
N SER A 35 3.70 18.71 -45.33
CA SER A 35 3.41 17.62 -44.41
C SER A 35 2.69 16.51 -45.17
N ALA A 36 3.33 15.35 -45.25
CA ALA A 36 2.68 14.13 -45.69
C ALA A 36 1.51 13.83 -44.73
N ALA A 37 0.35 13.52 -45.28
CA ALA A 37 -0.86 13.23 -44.52
C ALA A 37 -0.65 12.00 -43.62
N VAL A 38 -0.39 12.25 -42.34
CA VAL A 38 -0.41 11.24 -41.27
C VAL A 38 -1.86 10.86 -41.01
N ASN A 39 -2.19 9.61 -41.29
CA ASN A 39 -3.46 8.99 -40.93
C ASN A 39 -3.30 8.15 -39.64
N PRO A 40 -4.39 7.93 -38.87
CA PRO A 40 -4.33 7.32 -37.54
C PRO A 40 -3.69 5.91 -37.47
N GLY A 41 -3.49 5.24 -38.61
CA GLY A 41 -2.84 3.93 -38.69
C GLY A 41 -1.30 3.96 -38.76
N SER A 42 -0.66 5.14 -38.68
CA SER A 42 0.80 5.30 -38.77
C SER A 42 1.52 5.39 -37.42
N ILE A 43 0.79 5.27 -36.30
CA ILE A 43 1.35 5.29 -34.95
C ILE A 43 1.64 3.84 -34.53
N GLY A 44 2.91 3.44 -34.66
CA GLY A 44 3.42 2.15 -34.17
C GLY A 44 4.59 1.60 -34.99
N PRO A 45 5.43 0.72 -34.42
CA PRO A 45 6.55 0.11 -35.15
C PRO A 45 6.05 -0.70 -36.37
N PRO A 46 6.77 -0.69 -37.50
CA PRO A 46 6.30 -1.30 -38.74
C PRO A 46 6.14 -2.82 -38.60
N LYS A 47 4.91 -3.32 -38.78
CA LYS A 47 4.60 -4.76 -38.84
C LYS A 47 5.18 -5.37 -40.12
N LYS A 48 6.11 -6.31 -39.96
CA LYS A 48 6.57 -7.21 -41.02
C LYS A 48 5.59 -8.40 -41.12
N GLN A 49 4.68 -8.37 -42.09
CA GLN A 49 3.93 -9.54 -42.54
C GLN A 49 4.83 -10.35 -43.50
N GLU A 50 4.86 -11.67 -43.58
CA GLU A 50 4.27 -12.81 -42.87
C GLU A 50 5.08 -14.04 -43.36
N LYS A 51 5.13 -15.14 -42.60
CA LYS A 51 4.90 -16.47 -43.17
C LYS A 51 4.39 -17.42 -42.10
N LEU A 52 3.32 -18.12 -42.47
CA LEU A 52 2.60 -19.14 -41.72
C LEU A 52 3.52 -20.26 -41.22
N GLY A 53 3.25 -20.77 -40.02
CA GLY A 53 3.76 -22.07 -39.59
C GLY A 53 3.50 -22.38 -38.12
N GLY A 54 2.53 -23.25 -37.86
CA GLY A 54 2.64 -24.27 -36.81
C GLY A 54 2.44 -23.85 -35.36
N SER A 55 1.26 -24.17 -34.83
CA SER A 55 0.99 -24.38 -33.41
C SER A 55 2.07 -25.26 -32.75
N GLN A 56 2.72 -24.74 -31.71
CA GLN A 56 3.31 -25.55 -30.64
C GLN A 56 3.17 -24.81 -29.30
N VAL A 57 2.06 -25.12 -28.64
CA VAL A 57 1.98 -25.08 -27.18
C VAL A 57 2.96 -26.14 -26.63
N PRO A 58 3.89 -25.82 -25.72
CA PRO A 58 4.57 -26.86 -24.96
C PRO A 58 3.57 -27.42 -23.94
N ASN A 59 3.26 -28.70 -24.15
CA ASN A 59 2.32 -29.50 -23.39
C ASN A 59 2.81 -29.75 -21.96
N SER A 60 1.90 -29.49 -21.01
CA SER A 60 1.72 -30.09 -19.69
C SER A 60 2.82 -31.00 -19.11
N GLN A 61 3.36 -30.61 -17.96
CA GLN A 61 3.62 -31.59 -16.91
C GLN A 61 2.30 -31.83 -16.18
N LEU A 62 1.75 -33.02 -16.41
CA LEU A 62 0.61 -33.58 -15.69
C LEU A 62 0.99 -33.74 -14.21
N ALA A 63 0.45 -32.87 -13.36
CA ALA A 63 0.24 -33.23 -11.97
C ALA A 63 -1.12 -33.93 -11.89
N GLU A 64 -1.11 -35.19 -11.48
CA GLU A 64 -2.32 -35.97 -11.25
C GLU A 64 -3.07 -35.45 -10.02
N SER A 65 -3.95 -34.49 -10.23
CA SER A 65 -5.13 -34.29 -9.41
C SER A 65 -6.15 -33.55 -10.27
N SER A 66 -7.44 -33.80 -10.08
CA SER A 66 -8.51 -33.11 -10.82
C SER A 66 -8.67 -31.65 -10.38
N ASP A 67 -7.56 -30.92 -10.25
CA ASP A 67 -7.53 -29.54 -9.86
C ASP A 67 -7.46 -28.67 -11.12
N ILE A 68 -8.48 -27.84 -11.30
CA ILE A 68 -8.62 -26.96 -12.47
C ILE A 68 -7.69 -25.75 -12.35
N TRP A 69 -7.17 -25.48 -11.15
CA TRP A 69 -6.29 -24.36 -10.83
C TRP A 69 -5.05 -24.89 -10.10
N SER A 70 -3.86 -24.47 -10.52
CA SER A 70 -2.65 -24.66 -9.70
C SER A 70 -2.56 -23.55 -8.65
N GLU A 71 -1.92 -23.81 -7.50
CA GLU A 71 -1.70 -22.78 -6.45
C GLU A 71 -0.97 -21.54 -6.99
N GLU A 72 -0.18 -21.70 -8.05
CA GLU A 72 0.54 -20.64 -8.75
C GLU A 72 -0.35 -19.83 -9.72
N GLU A 73 -1.47 -20.41 -10.19
CA GLU A 73 -2.45 -19.78 -11.08
C GLU A 73 -3.58 -19.06 -10.33
N ILE A 74 -3.68 -19.23 -9.02
CA ILE A 74 -4.58 -18.43 -8.17
C ILE A 74 -3.82 -17.13 -7.85
N PRO A 75 -4.17 -15.97 -8.45
CA PRO A 75 -3.64 -14.71 -7.96
C PRO A 75 -4.04 -14.62 -6.50
N GLU A 76 -3.11 -14.37 -5.58
CA GLU A 76 -3.44 -14.03 -4.19
C GLU A 76 -4.51 -12.93 -4.26
N GLY A 77 -5.77 -13.30 -3.99
CA GLY A 77 -6.91 -12.43 -4.19
C GLY A 77 -6.62 -11.15 -3.43
N GLY A 78 -6.67 -10.02 -4.13
CA GLY A 78 -6.35 -8.72 -3.55
C GLY A 78 -7.06 -8.59 -2.21
N GLN A 79 -6.29 -8.60 -1.12
CA GLN A 79 -6.78 -8.40 0.23
C GLN A 79 -7.44 -7.02 0.25
N GLY A 80 -8.74 -6.91 0.00
CA GLY A 80 -9.40 -5.60 -0.09
C GLY A 80 -10.68 -5.55 -0.89
N ASP A 81 -10.74 -6.20 -2.05
CA ASP A 81 -11.80 -5.90 -3.03
C ASP A 81 -12.76 -7.07 -3.24
N ASP A 82 -13.43 -7.46 -2.17
CA ASP A 82 -14.73 -8.15 -2.30
C ASP A 82 -15.81 -7.08 -2.59
N GLU A 83 -15.71 -6.40 -3.73
CA GLU A 83 -16.62 -5.33 -4.16
C GLU A 83 -18.08 -5.82 -4.34
N LEU A 84 -18.31 -7.12 -4.20
CA LEU A 84 -19.61 -7.79 -4.28
C LEU A 84 -20.23 -8.14 -2.92
N ASP A 85 -19.59 -7.79 -1.79
CA ASP A 85 -20.17 -8.02 -0.47
C ASP A 85 -21.21 -6.95 -0.11
N PRO A 86 -22.48 -7.31 0.14
CA PRO A 86 -23.54 -6.34 0.46
C PRO A 86 -23.44 -5.75 1.87
N ARG A 87 -22.54 -6.26 2.72
CA ARG A 87 -22.42 -5.82 4.12
C ARG A 87 -21.73 -4.46 4.21
N PRO A 88 -22.32 -3.48 4.93
CA PRO A 88 -21.68 -2.19 5.14
C PRO A 88 -20.41 -2.31 5.97
N ALA A 89 -19.47 -1.40 5.72
CA ALA A 89 -18.30 -1.21 6.57
C ALA A 89 -18.70 -0.55 7.90
N PRO A 90 -18.30 -1.11 9.05
CA PRO A 90 -18.54 -0.51 10.35
C PRO A 90 -17.63 0.72 10.57
N GLU A 91 -18.04 1.62 11.46
CA GLU A 91 -17.18 2.72 11.90
C GLU A 91 -15.97 2.18 12.67
N TYR A 92 -14.77 2.60 12.28
CA TYR A 92 -13.54 2.24 12.96
C TYR A 92 -12.64 3.47 13.21
N GLU A 93 -11.78 3.35 14.21
CA GLU A 93 -10.79 4.35 14.60
C GLU A 93 -9.45 3.66 14.84
N MET A 94 -8.36 4.19 14.26
CA MET A 94 -7.00 3.72 14.48
C MET A 94 -6.24 4.73 15.35
N ILE A 95 -5.69 4.25 16.46
CA ILE A 95 -5.02 5.07 17.47
C ILE A 95 -3.63 4.49 17.73
N PHE A 96 -2.60 5.32 17.60
CA PHE A 96 -1.25 4.96 18.01
C PHE A 96 -1.11 5.13 19.52
N LYS A 97 -0.59 4.09 20.20
CA LYS A 97 -0.41 4.06 21.65
C LYS A 97 1.07 3.93 21.97
N GLN A 98 1.52 4.81 22.85
CA GLN A 98 2.89 4.87 23.34
C GLN A 98 2.92 4.54 24.83
N ALA A 99 3.79 3.61 25.22
CA ALA A 99 4.14 3.44 26.62
C ALA A 99 5.02 4.62 27.04
N VAL A 100 4.54 5.45 27.98
CA VAL A 100 5.28 6.61 28.50
C VAL A 100 5.59 6.33 29.96
N THR A 101 6.87 6.37 30.32
CA THR A 101 7.32 6.24 31.71
C THR A 101 7.48 7.61 32.37
N SER A 102 7.63 7.64 33.70
CA SER A 102 7.95 8.88 34.41
C SER A 102 9.29 9.48 33.96
N GLU A 103 10.26 8.66 33.56
CA GLU A 103 11.54 9.14 33.02
C GLU A 103 11.33 9.88 31.69
N ASP A 104 10.42 9.41 30.84
CA ASP A 104 10.08 10.06 29.58
C ASP A 104 9.42 11.42 29.82
N MET A 105 8.49 11.48 30.78
CA MET A 105 7.71 12.69 31.07
C MET A 105 8.51 13.76 31.82
N TYR A 106 9.38 13.36 32.74
CA TYR A 106 10.10 14.30 33.62
C TYR A 106 11.56 14.52 33.22
N LEU A 107 12.22 13.53 32.64
CA LEU A 107 13.66 13.58 32.36
C LEU A 107 13.99 13.53 30.86
N GLN A 108 13.03 13.13 30.02
CA GLN A 108 13.19 13.02 28.56
C GLN A 108 14.40 12.16 28.15
N MET A 109 14.78 11.18 28.98
CA MET A 109 16.00 10.37 28.84
C MET A 109 15.89 9.25 27.80
N SER A 110 14.67 8.81 27.46
CA SER A 110 14.43 7.68 26.54
C SER A 110 14.49 8.04 25.06
N GLY A 111 14.59 9.33 24.72
CA GLY A 111 14.54 9.80 23.33
C GLY A 111 13.19 9.60 22.64
N ARG A 112 12.14 9.17 23.37
CA ARG A 112 10.78 9.09 22.85
C ARG A 112 10.23 10.49 22.56
N ASN A 113 9.52 10.63 21.45
CA ASN A 113 8.89 11.88 21.02
C ASN A 113 7.36 11.68 20.91
N PRO A 114 6.55 12.75 20.84
CA PRO A 114 5.09 12.63 20.69
C PRO A 114 4.64 12.24 19.26
N SER A 115 5.56 11.83 18.39
CA SER A 115 5.22 11.38 17.04
C SER A 115 4.72 9.93 17.06
N SER A 116 3.90 9.57 16.06
CA SER A 116 3.51 8.18 15.82
C SER A 116 4.71 7.24 15.60
N SER A 117 5.87 7.79 15.22
CA SER A 117 7.13 7.06 15.07
C SER A 117 7.64 6.46 16.39
N SER A 118 7.29 7.03 17.55
CA SER A 118 7.69 6.51 18.87
C SER A 118 6.66 5.61 19.53
N CYS A 119 5.48 5.46 18.93
CA CYS A 119 4.43 4.58 19.46
C CYS A 119 4.83 3.11 19.24
N GLU A 120 4.47 2.21 20.15
CA GLU A 120 4.83 0.78 20.02
C GLU A 120 3.60 -0.05 19.63
N ASP A 121 2.43 0.39 20.06
CA ASP A 121 1.16 -0.29 19.86
C ASP A 121 0.27 0.48 18.87
N LEU A 122 -0.46 -0.24 18.04
CA LEU A 122 -1.60 0.24 17.26
C LEU A 122 -2.88 -0.32 17.86
N VAL A 123 -3.81 0.57 18.22
CA VAL A 123 -5.11 0.24 18.79
C VAL A 123 -6.20 0.57 17.79
N ILE A 124 -6.94 -0.44 17.35
CA ILE A 124 -8.01 -0.34 16.36
C ILE A 124 -9.33 -0.57 17.08
N LYS A 125 -10.18 0.44 17.11
CA LYS A 125 -11.50 0.40 17.74
C LYS A 125 -12.55 0.29 16.64
N ILE A 126 -13.30 -0.81 16.64
CA ILE A 126 -14.34 -1.09 15.64
C ILE A 126 -15.68 -1.10 16.35
N LYS A 127 -16.59 -0.22 15.93
CA LYS A 127 -17.96 -0.14 16.46
C LYS A 127 -18.84 -1.14 15.73
N LEU A 128 -19.40 -2.09 16.46
CA LEU A 128 -20.21 -3.18 15.91
C LEU A 128 -21.56 -3.23 16.63
N PRO A 129 -22.48 -2.28 16.35
CA PRO A 129 -23.78 -2.25 17.01
C PRO A 129 -24.58 -3.53 16.71
N ASP A 130 -25.41 -3.93 17.67
CA ASP A 130 -26.31 -5.09 17.57
C ASP A 130 -25.62 -6.39 17.10
N THR A 131 -24.37 -6.59 17.53
CA THR A 131 -23.55 -7.78 17.24
C THR A 131 -23.16 -8.46 18.53
N GLU A 132 -23.22 -9.79 18.58
CA GLU A 132 -22.71 -10.58 19.70
C GLU A 132 -21.26 -11.00 19.47
N TYR A 133 -20.51 -11.19 20.56
CA TYR A 133 -19.11 -11.65 20.49
C TYR A 133 -18.95 -12.96 19.70
N SER A 134 -19.90 -13.90 19.85
CA SER A 134 -19.87 -15.20 19.19
C SER A 134 -19.87 -15.11 17.66
N ASP A 135 -20.41 -14.01 17.12
CA ASP A 135 -20.56 -13.78 15.69
C ASP A 135 -19.40 -12.98 15.09
N VAL A 136 -18.42 -12.59 15.91
CA VAL A 136 -17.26 -11.80 15.48
C VAL A 136 -16.14 -12.73 15.08
N ASN A 137 -15.80 -12.71 13.79
CA ASN A 137 -14.58 -13.31 13.27
C ASN A 137 -13.55 -12.21 12.98
N LEU A 138 -12.41 -12.27 13.65
CA LEU A 138 -11.32 -11.31 13.48
C LEU A 138 -10.09 -12.07 13.00
N ASP A 139 -9.59 -11.68 11.84
CA ASP A 139 -8.33 -12.14 11.28
C ASP A 139 -7.37 -10.95 11.17
N VAL A 140 -6.14 -11.15 11.63
CA VAL A 140 -5.10 -10.12 11.66
C VAL A 140 -3.86 -10.73 11.04
N THR A 141 -3.50 -10.24 9.86
CA THR A 141 -2.22 -10.52 9.23
C THR A 141 -1.24 -9.39 9.55
N ASP A 142 -0.01 -9.50 9.04
CA ASP A 142 1.03 -8.52 9.33
C ASP A 142 0.71 -7.14 8.73
N THR A 143 -0.02 -7.08 7.60
CA THR A 143 -0.34 -5.83 6.90
C THR A 143 -1.83 -5.57 6.73
N PHE A 144 -2.70 -6.52 7.08
CA PHE A 144 -4.13 -6.42 6.84
C PHE A 144 -4.93 -6.86 8.05
N LEU A 145 -6.04 -6.17 8.30
CA LEU A 145 -7.02 -6.55 9.30
C LEU A 145 -8.35 -6.83 8.61
N ASP A 146 -8.88 -8.03 8.84
CA ASP A 146 -10.22 -8.43 8.39
C ASP A 146 -11.11 -8.72 9.61
N CYS A 147 -12.19 -7.98 9.73
CA CYS A 147 -13.22 -8.19 10.74
C CYS A 147 -14.54 -8.49 10.04
N ARG A 148 -15.03 -9.72 10.21
CA ARG A 148 -16.26 -10.21 9.61
C ARG A 148 -17.30 -10.52 10.68
N THR A 149 -18.49 -10.01 10.44
CA THR A 149 -19.70 -10.31 11.23
C THR A 149 -20.86 -10.59 10.26
N PRO A 150 -21.98 -11.15 10.72
CA PRO A 150 -23.15 -11.36 9.85
C PRO A 150 -23.68 -10.08 9.22
N LYS A 151 -23.54 -8.93 9.90
CA LYS A 151 -24.06 -7.63 9.46
C LYS A 151 -23.01 -6.72 8.83
N TYR A 152 -21.79 -6.76 9.33
CA TYR A 152 -20.71 -5.83 8.98
C TYR A 152 -19.48 -6.57 8.51
N LYS A 153 -18.74 -5.95 7.59
CA LYS A 153 -17.44 -6.42 7.14
C LYS A 153 -16.45 -5.26 7.09
N LEU A 154 -15.26 -5.46 7.60
CA LEU A 154 -14.20 -4.48 7.58
C LEU A 154 -12.90 -5.13 7.16
N GLY A 155 -12.44 -4.86 5.94
CA GLY A 155 -11.10 -5.19 5.48
C GLY A 155 -10.29 -3.90 5.34
N VAL A 156 -9.25 -3.71 6.14
CA VAL A 156 -8.43 -2.50 6.10
C VAL A 156 -6.94 -2.83 6.13
N HIS A 157 -6.19 -2.17 5.26
CA HIS A 157 -4.73 -2.20 5.26
C HIS A 157 -4.15 -1.39 6.41
N LEU A 158 -3.23 -1.99 7.13
CA LEU A 158 -2.53 -1.35 8.23
C LEU A 158 -1.43 -0.43 7.69
N PRO A 159 -1.21 0.75 8.32
CA PRO A 159 -0.22 1.72 7.84
C PRO A 159 1.22 1.22 7.95
N HIS A 160 1.45 0.28 8.86
CA HIS A 160 2.75 -0.33 9.13
C HIS A 160 2.54 -1.81 9.45
N PRO A 161 3.55 -2.65 9.22
CA PRO A 161 3.46 -4.04 9.59
C PRO A 161 3.34 -4.21 11.11
N VAL A 162 2.56 -5.20 11.52
CA VAL A 162 2.29 -5.52 12.92
C VAL A 162 2.66 -6.97 13.22
N ASP A 163 2.89 -7.26 14.49
CA ASP A 163 3.08 -8.62 14.97
C ASP A 163 1.71 -9.29 15.14
N SER A 164 1.32 -10.09 14.14
CA SER A 164 0.08 -10.87 14.12
C SER A 164 -0.01 -11.89 15.28
N LYS A 165 1.12 -12.35 15.82
CA LYS A 165 1.15 -13.41 16.84
C LYS A 165 0.91 -12.89 18.25
N ASN A 166 1.37 -11.67 18.55
CA ASN A 166 1.28 -11.06 19.88
C ASN A 166 0.18 -9.99 19.98
N GLY A 167 -0.88 -10.11 19.17
CA GLY A 167 -2.06 -9.26 19.25
C GLY A 167 -2.95 -9.55 20.46
N LYS A 168 -3.66 -8.51 20.93
CA LYS A 168 -4.68 -8.61 21.98
C LYS A 168 -5.99 -8.00 21.49
N ALA A 169 -7.06 -8.78 21.45
CA ALA A 169 -8.40 -8.30 21.17
C ALA A 169 -9.26 -8.28 22.45
N GLN A 170 -10.09 -7.26 22.62
CA GLN A 170 -11.02 -7.12 23.73
C GLN A 170 -12.38 -6.67 23.21
N TRP A 171 -13.43 -7.39 23.61
CA TRP A 171 -14.81 -7.05 23.30
C TRP A 171 -15.49 -6.37 24.49
N ASP A 172 -16.01 -5.15 24.28
CA ASP A 172 -16.83 -4.45 25.27
C ASP A 172 -18.31 -4.57 24.88
N LYS A 173 -19.04 -5.44 25.59
CA LYS A 173 -20.48 -5.67 25.39
C LYS A 173 -21.34 -4.43 25.73
N SER A 174 -20.86 -3.55 26.60
CA SER A 174 -21.64 -2.36 27.00
C SER A 174 -21.67 -1.30 25.90
N LYS A 175 -20.59 -1.23 25.12
CA LYS A 175 -20.41 -0.24 24.05
C LYS A 175 -20.50 -0.84 22.65
N ASN A 176 -20.66 -2.16 22.55
CA ASN A 176 -20.58 -2.92 21.30
C ASN A 176 -19.33 -2.54 20.50
N LEU A 177 -18.19 -2.54 21.19
CA LEU A 177 -16.91 -2.07 20.66
C LEU A 177 -15.86 -3.18 20.73
N LEU A 178 -15.30 -3.53 19.58
CA LEU A 178 -14.13 -4.40 19.49
C LEU A 178 -12.88 -3.53 19.51
N THR A 179 -12.01 -3.75 20.49
CA THR A 179 -10.71 -3.08 20.60
C THR A 179 -9.61 -4.09 20.33
N VAL A 180 -8.89 -3.89 19.22
CA VAL A 180 -7.75 -4.72 18.81
C VAL A 180 -6.48 -3.93 19.08
N THR A 181 -5.58 -4.47 19.88
CA THR A 181 -4.26 -3.88 20.18
C THR A 181 -3.20 -4.80 19.60
N VAL A 182 -2.41 -4.30 18.67
CA VAL A 182 -1.34 -5.03 18.01
C VAL A 182 -0.05 -4.24 18.10
N ARG A 183 1.09 -4.93 18.21
CA ARG A 183 2.39 -4.28 18.29
C ARG A 183 2.94 -4.00 16.90
N LEU A 184 3.44 -2.80 16.66
CA LEU A 184 4.04 -2.40 15.40
C LEU A 184 5.44 -3.02 15.28
N VAL A 185 5.75 -3.59 14.11
CA VAL A 185 7.08 -4.11 13.79
C VAL A 185 7.72 -3.16 12.79
N ARG A 186 8.78 -2.46 13.20
CA ARG A 186 9.53 -1.54 12.33
C ARG A 186 10.96 -2.01 12.16
N GLU A 187 11.57 -1.67 11.02
CA GLU A 187 12.92 -2.10 10.65
C GLU A 187 14.00 -1.79 11.71
N TYR A 188 13.82 -0.77 12.55
CA TYR A 188 14.81 -0.33 13.54
C TYR A 188 14.35 -0.45 15.00
N ASP A 189 13.21 -1.09 15.26
CA ASP A 189 12.66 -1.19 16.63
C ASP A 189 13.59 -1.99 17.56
N PHE A 190 14.40 -2.88 17.00
CA PHE A 190 15.40 -3.64 17.75
C PHE A 190 16.52 -2.78 18.35
N LEU A 191 16.76 -1.55 17.85
CA LEU A 191 17.74 -0.64 18.44
C LEU A 191 17.22 0.02 19.71
N THR A 192 15.89 0.13 19.85
CA THR A 192 15.22 0.82 20.96
C THR A 192 14.67 -0.15 22.01
N GLN A 193 14.55 -1.44 21.70
CA GLN A 193 14.27 -2.49 22.68
C GLN A 193 15.52 -2.73 23.55
N ARG A 194 15.56 -2.09 24.72
CA ARG A 194 16.58 -2.30 25.75
C ARG A 194 16.00 -2.96 26.99
#